data_AF-A0A2T2V8F0-F1
#
_entry.id   AF-A0A2T2V8F0-F1
#
_cell.length_a   1.000
_cell.length_b   1.000
_cell.length_c   1.000
_cell.angle_alpha   90.00
_cell.angle_beta   90.00
_cell.angle_gamma   90.00
#
_symmetry.space_group_name_H-M   'P 1'
#
loop_
_entity.id
_entity.type
_entity.pdbx_description
1 polymer ?
#
loop_
_entity_poly.entity_id
_entity_poly.type
_entity_poly.pdbx_seq_one_letter_code
_entity_poly.pdbx_strand_id
1 'polypeptide(L)'
;MPAASDVRTDPQGHVADALARQPFEEVLRRIGRVAAQEGIETYLVGGAVRDALLGRTTTDLDFVTVGEGTGIALAEALADRLGGTTAHVYSTFGTAAVRVPSPVEGDDDPMVLEFVAARKESYRAASRKPAVEAATLAEDLRRRDFTVNALAADLHPDRFGALIDPFDGRRDLGRQLLRTPLDPAATFEDDPLRMIRAARFAAQLGFDVEAEPRQAMREKAGRVEILAEERIAEELQKIVAANVPSIGFKVLEGAGLLEHVLPELSALTGTERRRGESHKDNFLHTLQVLDQLVERVSDRPVDDAEDATRWLRWAALLHDIGKAKTKRFQNGNWTFHGHEHVGARMVEDVFRRLRLPLGARMDYVEKLVLMHHRPADLASDDVTDSAVRRLLFDAGEDLGDLMTLVRADVTSANPRRRARHQNAYDRVEEKMRAVEEKDRLRNFQPPLSGEEIMEALGIEEGVAVGIVKENVREAILDGEIENDHAAARQYMMEVADEAKRRGALFAKMQRRLEGPEQKALGAIKEVLFFGEVPEGRDAAVQQLLAVKDEALEGERE
;
A
#
# COMPACT_ATOMS: atom_id res chain seq x y z
N MET A 1 18.17 -53.09 11.08
CA MET A 1 17.00 -53.24 10.20
C MET A 1 15.92 -54.00 10.96
N PRO A 2 14.80 -53.34 11.29
CA PRO A 2 13.47 -53.89 11.11
C PRO A 2 12.93 -53.46 9.73
N ALA A 3 12.01 -54.26 9.20
CA ALA A 3 11.51 -54.19 7.83
C ALA A 3 10.66 -52.94 7.56
N ALA A 4 10.82 -52.38 6.36
CA ALA A 4 9.99 -51.33 5.79
C ALA A 4 8.65 -51.92 5.32
N SER A 5 7.70 -52.10 6.24
CA SER A 5 6.27 -52.34 5.93
C SER A 5 5.45 -52.33 7.22
N ASP A 6 5.16 -51.16 7.77
CA ASP A 6 3.99 -50.88 8.62
C ASP A 6 4.11 -49.44 9.14
N VAL A 7 3.79 -48.47 8.28
CA VAL A 7 3.16 -47.23 8.77
C VAL A 7 1.66 -47.48 8.61
N ARG A 8 1.11 -48.30 9.51
CA ARG A 8 -0.34 -48.37 9.68
C ARG A 8 -0.78 -47.01 10.21
N THR A 9 -1.64 -46.39 9.43
CA THR A 9 -2.45 -45.21 9.72
C THR A 9 -3.02 -45.24 11.13
N ASP A 10 -2.31 -44.67 12.10
CA ASP A 10 -2.91 -44.14 13.32
C ASP A 10 -3.37 -42.71 12.96
N PRO A 11 -4.67 -42.37 12.99
CA PRO A 11 -5.10 -41.06 12.55
C PRO A 11 -4.66 -40.03 13.59
N GLN A 12 -3.58 -39.30 13.29
CA GLN A 12 -3.14 -38.09 14.00
C GLN A 12 -4.16 -36.93 13.88
N GLY A 13 -5.45 -37.24 13.79
CA GLY A 13 -6.55 -36.33 13.46
C GLY A 13 -6.93 -36.37 11.99
N HIS A 14 -8.00 -35.64 11.68
CA HIS A 14 -8.55 -35.48 10.33
C HIS A 14 -8.66 -33.99 10.03
N VAL A 15 -8.52 -33.60 8.77
CA VAL A 15 -8.64 -32.22 8.30
C VAL A 15 -9.72 -32.03 7.24
N ALA A 16 -10.53 -33.04 6.91
CA ALA A 16 -11.58 -32.86 5.90
C ALA A 16 -12.56 -31.73 6.25
N ASP A 17 -12.94 -31.54 7.51
CA ASP A 17 -13.83 -30.42 7.89
C ASP A 17 -13.18 -29.05 7.67
N ALA A 18 -11.85 -28.97 7.73
CA ALA A 18 -11.09 -27.75 7.44
C ALA A 18 -10.98 -27.54 5.92
N LEU A 19 -10.71 -28.61 5.16
CA LEU A 19 -10.67 -28.58 3.70
C LEU A 19 -12.05 -28.31 3.08
N ALA A 20 -13.13 -28.80 3.70
CA ALA A 20 -14.51 -28.57 3.25
C ALA A 20 -15.00 -27.13 3.42
N ARG A 21 -14.27 -26.32 4.20
CA ARG A 21 -14.52 -24.88 4.32
C ARG A 21 -13.77 -24.05 3.29
N GLN A 22 -12.90 -24.68 2.50
CA GLN A 22 -12.13 -23.98 1.47
C GLN A 22 -12.91 -23.89 0.16
N PRO A 23 -12.78 -22.78 -0.58
CA PRO A 23 -13.49 -22.61 -1.85
C PRO A 23 -13.09 -23.66 -2.90
N PHE A 24 -11.90 -24.27 -2.76
CA PHE A 24 -11.36 -25.27 -3.69
C PHE A 24 -11.60 -26.72 -3.27
N GLU A 25 -12.50 -27.02 -2.33
CA GLU A 25 -12.78 -28.40 -1.87
C GLU A 25 -13.08 -29.35 -3.04
N GLU A 26 -13.98 -28.97 -3.94
CA GLU A 26 -14.40 -29.85 -5.05
C GLU A 26 -13.23 -30.12 -6.01
N VAL A 27 -12.33 -29.15 -6.17
CA VAL A 27 -11.10 -29.33 -6.95
C VAL A 27 -10.20 -30.37 -6.28
N LEU A 28 -10.00 -30.30 -4.96
CA LEU A 28 -9.23 -31.31 -4.22
C LEU A 28 -9.82 -32.71 -4.36
N ARG A 29 -11.16 -32.84 -4.24
CA ARG A 29 -11.85 -34.14 -4.40
C ARG A 29 -11.70 -34.68 -5.81
N ARG A 30 -11.71 -33.82 -6.82
CA ARG A 30 -11.52 -34.20 -8.21
C ARG A 30 -10.09 -34.66 -8.49
N ILE A 31 -9.10 -33.94 -7.95
CA ILE A 31 -7.69 -34.37 -7.97
C ILE A 31 -7.55 -35.76 -7.37
N GLY A 32 -8.10 -35.97 -6.18
CA GLY A 32 -8.11 -37.25 -5.49
C GLY A 32 -8.69 -38.40 -6.32
N ARG A 33 -9.84 -38.16 -6.98
CA ARG A 33 -10.49 -39.14 -7.87
C ARG A 33 -9.62 -39.49 -9.08
N VAL A 34 -9.01 -38.50 -9.72
CA VAL A 34 -8.13 -38.73 -10.88
C VAL A 34 -6.88 -39.48 -10.44
N ALA A 35 -6.22 -39.04 -9.37
CA ALA A 35 -5.05 -39.69 -8.81
C ALA A 35 -5.31 -41.17 -8.46
N ALA A 36 -6.45 -41.48 -7.85
CA ALA A 36 -6.84 -42.86 -7.54
C ALA A 36 -7.04 -43.73 -8.79
N GLN A 37 -7.58 -43.17 -9.88
CA GLN A 37 -7.74 -43.89 -11.16
C GLN A 37 -6.41 -44.17 -11.84
N GLU A 38 -5.46 -43.24 -11.73
CA GLU A 38 -4.09 -43.41 -12.25
C GLU A 38 -3.19 -44.22 -11.30
N GLY A 39 -3.68 -44.60 -10.11
CA GLY A 39 -2.91 -45.34 -9.11
C GLY A 39 -1.80 -44.52 -8.44
N ILE A 40 -1.92 -43.20 -8.42
CA ILE A 40 -0.92 -42.27 -7.89
C ILE A 40 -1.31 -41.83 -6.48
N GLU A 41 -0.45 -42.10 -5.49
CA GLU A 41 -0.62 -41.53 -4.15
C GLU A 41 -0.34 -40.02 -4.19
N THR A 42 -1.31 -39.22 -3.74
CA THR A 42 -1.28 -37.75 -3.84
C THR A 42 -1.72 -37.10 -2.55
N TYR A 43 -0.97 -36.10 -2.13
CA TYR A 43 -1.16 -35.38 -0.88
C TYR A 43 -1.16 -33.87 -1.14
N LEU A 44 -2.12 -33.16 -0.55
CA LEU A 44 -2.01 -31.72 -0.38
C LEU A 44 -1.01 -31.45 0.74
N VAL A 45 -0.06 -30.54 0.56
CA VAL A 45 1.05 -30.35 1.51
C VAL A 45 1.27 -28.89 1.86
N GLY A 46 1.97 -28.65 2.98
CA GLY A 46 2.53 -27.32 3.26
C GLY A 46 1.52 -26.27 3.71
N GLY A 47 1.68 -25.07 3.14
CA GLY A 47 0.92 -23.88 3.52
C GLY A 47 -0.59 -24.09 3.40
N ALA A 48 -1.06 -24.79 2.36
CA ALA A 48 -2.47 -25.06 2.16
C ALA A 48 -3.12 -25.86 3.30
N VAL A 49 -2.42 -26.88 3.83
CA VAL A 49 -2.92 -27.66 4.97
C VAL A 49 -2.92 -26.81 6.24
N ARG A 50 -1.84 -26.05 6.47
CA ARG A 50 -1.71 -25.13 7.61
C ARG A 50 -2.82 -24.07 7.61
N ASP A 51 -3.04 -23.43 6.47
CA ASP A 51 -3.97 -22.32 6.33
C ASP A 51 -5.41 -22.81 6.44
N ALA A 52 -5.72 -23.99 5.88
CA ALA A 52 -7.01 -24.65 6.13
C ALA A 52 -7.26 -24.89 7.62
N LEU A 53 -6.26 -25.39 8.36
CA LEU A 53 -6.35 -25.60 9.81
C LEU A 53 -6.52 -24.28 10.60
N LEU A 54 -5.97 -23.17 10.10
CA LEU A 54 -6.14 -21.83 10.67
C LEU A 54 -7.45 -21.14 10.23
N GLY A 55 -8.23 -21.75 9.33
CA GLY A 55 -9.42 -21.14 8.75
C GLY A 55 -9.12 -19.99 7.79
N ARG A 56 -7.91 -19.96 7.21
CA ARG A 56 -7.48 -19.01 6.19
C ARG A 56 -7.65 -19.64 4.81
N THR A 57 -7.94 -18.82 3.81
CA THR A 57 -7.90 -19.23 2.40
C THR A 57 -6.51 -19.00 1.82
N THR A 58 -6.12 -19.82 0.85
CA THR A 58 -4.88 -19.67 0.08
C THR A 58 -5.15 -19.98 -1.38
N THR A 59 -4.38 -19.36 -2.27
CA THR A 59 -4.36 -19.64 -3.71
C THR A 59 -3.16 -20.52 -4.11
N ASP A 60 -2.14 -20.57 -3.26
CA ASP A 60 -0.95 -21.41 -3.45
C ASP A 60 -1.26 -22.86 -2.99
N LEU A 61 -1.54 -23.75 -3.96
CA LEU A 61 -1.85 -25.16 -3.71
C LEU A 61 -0.73 -26.08 -4.19
N ASP A 62 0.03 -26.60 -3.23
CA ASP A 62 1.12 -27.55 -3.45
C ASP A 62 0.66 -29.00 -3.23
N PHE A 63 1.00 -29.86 -4.18
CA PHE A 63 0.72 -31.29 -4.15
C PHE A 63 1.99 -32.11 -4.26
N VAL A 64 2.13 -33.11 -3.39
CA VAL A 64 3.20 -34.10 -3.47
C VAL A 64 2.62 -35.43 -3.90
N THR A 65 3.25 -36.04 -4.91
CA THR A 65 2.93 -37.38 -5.41
C THR A 65 4.05 -38.35 -5.08
N VAL A 66 3.74 -39.63 -4.82
CA VAL A 66 4.77 -40.64 -4.50
C VAL A 66 5.10 -41.46 -5.74
N GLY A 67 6.36 -41.40 -6.17
CA GLY A 67 6.88 -42.09 -7.35
C GLY A 67 7.64 -41.16 -8.29
N GLU A 68 8.53 -41.70 -9.10
CA GLU A 68 9.26 -40.90 -10.10
C GLU A 68 8.32 -40.52 -11.26
N GLY A 69 8.32 -39.25 -11.66
CA GLY A 69 7.50 -38.75 -12.77
C GLY A 69 6.00 -38.64 -12.48
N THR A 70 5.53 -39.07 -11.31
CA THR A 70 4.09 -39.09 -10.98
C THR A 70 3.47 -37.69 -10.89
N GLY A 71 4.25 -36.68 -10.51
CA GLY A 71 3.75 -35.30 -10.45
C GLY A 71 3.41 -34.74 -11.83
N ILE A 72 4.24 -35.04 -12.82
CA ILE A 72 4.01 -34.64 -14.22
C ILE A 72 2.85 -35.45 -14.80
N ALA A 73 2.85 -36.77 -14.61
CA ALA A 73 1.77 -37.65 -15.10
C ALA A 73 0.40 -37.25 -14.56
N LEU A 74 0.31 -36.91 -13.26
CA LEU A 74 -0.93 -36.44 -12.67
C LEU A 74 -1.35 -35.07 -13.20
N ALA A 75 -0.40 -34.13 -13.35
CA ALA A 75 -0.69 -32.81 -13.91
C ALA A 75 -1.24 -32.89 -15.35
N GLU A 76 -0.66 -33.76 -16.19
CA GLU A 76 -1.13 -34.02 -17.55
C GLU A 76 -2.54 -34.63 -17.55
N ALA A 77 -2.78 -35.65 -16.71
CA ALA A 77 -4.10 -36.27 -16.57
C ALA A 77 -5.18 -35.29 -16.05
N LEU A 78 -4.77 -34.30 -15.26
CA LEU A 78 -5.66 -33.27 -14.71
C LEU A 78 -5.95 -32.14 -15.69
N ALA A 79 -4.98 -31.74 -16.53
CA ALA A 79 -5.17 -30.65 -17.49
C ALA A 79 -6.39 -30.92 -18.39
N ASP A 80 -6.48 -32.15 -18.93
CA ASP A 80 -7.58 -32.59 -19.80
C ASP A 80 -8.93 -32.65 -19.06
N ARG A 81 -8.92 -33.01 -17.78
CA ARG A 81 -10.14 -33.26 -17.02
C ARG A 81 -10.66 -31.99 -16.34
N LEU A 82 -9.80 -31.13 -15.81
CA LEU A 82 -10.20 -29.93 -15.07
C LEU A 82 -10.55 -28.74 -15.99
N GLY A 83 -10.44 -28.88 -17.31
CA GLY A 83 -10.65 -27.76 -18.24
C GLY A 83 -9.54 -26.71 -18.16
N GLY A 84 -8.36 -27.10 -17.68
CA GLY A 84 -7.21 -26.23 -17.52
C GLY A 84 -6.44 -26.03 -18.82
N THR A 85 -5.65 -24.96 -18.89
CA THR A 85 -4.66 -24.78 -19.96
C THR A 85 -3.34 -25.48 -19.59
N THR A 86 -2.65 -25.94 -20.63
CA THR A 86 -1.49 -26.85 -20.67
C THR A 86 -0.54 -26.75 -19.46
N ALA A 87 -0.19 -27.91 -18.89
CA ALA A 87 0.77 -28.00 -17.80
C ALA A 87 2.12 -27.39 -18.18
N HIS A 88 2.61 -26.41 -17.41
CA HIS A 88 3.99 -25.96 -17.55
C HIS A 88 4.88 -26.97 -16.81
N VAL A 89 5.55 -27.82 -17.58
CA VAL A 89 6.43 -28.86 -17.05
C VAL A 89 7.84 -28.30 -16.89
N TYR A 90 8.32 -28.27 -15.65
CA TYR A 90 9.71 -27.97 -15.32
C TYR A 90 10.47 -29.28 -15.08
N SER A 91 10.85 -29.94 -16.17
CA SER A 91 11.46 -31.29 -16.15
C SER A 91 12.74 -31.39 -15.31
N THR A 92 13.49 -30.30 -15.13
CA THR A 92 14.71 -30.27 -14.30
C THR A 92 14.43 -30.44 -12.81
N PHE A 93 13.23 -30.09 -12.34
CA PHE A 93 12.86 -30.14 -10.92
C PHE A 93 11.77 -31.17 -10.61
N GLY A 94 11.25 -31.85 -11.64
CA GLY A 94 10.13 -32.78 -11.50
C GLY A 94 8.84 -32.11 -11.04
N THR A 95 8.66 -30.83 -11.38
CA THR A 95 7.50 -30.02 -11.01
C THR A 95 6.65 -29.74 -12.25
N ALA A 96 5.33 -29.81 -12.10
CA ALA A 96 4.37 -29.41 -13.12
C ALA A 96 3.31 -28.49 -12.51
N ALA A 97 2.97 -27.40 -13.20
CA ALA A 97 1.93 -26.48 -12.77
C ALA A 97 0.74 -26.53 -13.74
N VAL A 98 -0.48 -26.68 -13.21
CA VAL A 98 -1.74 -26.65 -13.98
C VAL A 98 -2.53 -25.42 -13.59
N ARG A 99 -2.96 -24.63 -14.58
CA ARG A 99 -3.87 -23.49 -14.36
C ARG A 99 -5.30 -23.92 -14.60
N VAL A 100 -6.16 -23.72 -13.61
CA VAL A 100 -7.60 -24.03 -13.67
C VAL A 100 -8.42 -22.78 -13.37
N PRO A 101 -9.67 -22.69 -13.83
CA PRO A 101 -10.54 -21.58 -13.46
C PRO A 101 -10.66 -21.44 -11.93
N SER A 102 -10.73 -20.21 -11.42
CA SER A 102 -10.94 -19.97 -9.99
C SER A 102 -12.29 -20.58 -9.57
N PRO A 103 -12.34 -21.29 -8.42
CA PRO A 103 -13.60 -21.73 -7.85
C PRO A 103 -14.33 -20.61 -7.10
N VAL A 104 -13.73 -19.42 -6.98
CA VAL A 104 -14.33 -18.25 -6.32
C VAL A 104 -15.13 -17.45 -7.33
N GLU A 105 -16.41 -17.20 -7.02
CA GLU A 105 -17.29 -16.42 -7.89
C GLU A 105 -16.82 -14.97 -8.00
N GLY A 106 -16.63 -14.50 -9.24
CA GLY A 106 -16.13 -13.14 -9.53
C GLY A 106 -14.61 -12.99 -9.51
N ASP A 107 -13.87 -14.09 -9.34
CA ASP A 107 -12.41 -14.12 -9.48
C ASP A 107 -12.03 -14.63 -10.87
N ASP A 108 -11.53 -13.73 -11.72
CA ASP A 108 -11.11 -14.05 -13.08
C ASP A 108 -9.67 -14.60 -13.15
N ASP A 109 -8.91 -14.54 -12.04
CA ASP A 109 -7.54 -15.03 -12.01
C ASP A 109 -7.51 -16.56 -11.91
N PRO A 110 -6.74 -17.26 -12.77
CA PRO A 110 -6.68 -18.71 -12.75
C PRO A 110 -5.98 -19.21 -11.47
N MET A 111 -6.59 -20.19 -10.82
CA MET A 111 -5.96 -20.91 -9.71
C MET A 111 -4.83 -21.79 -10.24
N VAL A 112 -3.66 -21.73 -9.57
CA VAL A 112 -2.46 -22.50 -9.94
C VAL A 112 -2.33 -23.71 -9.02
N LEU A 113 -2.21 -24.89 -9.62
CA LEU A 113 -2.00 -26.16 -8.92
C LEU A 113 -0.58 -26.67 -9.21
N GLU A 114 0.26 -26.77 -8.19
CA GLU A 114 1.65 -27.21 -8.35
C GLU A 114 1.84 -28.66 -7.89
N PHE A 115 2.30 -29.53 -8.79
CA PHE A 115 2.53 -30.94 -8.53
C PHE A 115 4.02 -31.25 -8.53
N VAL A 116 4.50 -31.88 -7.47
CA VAL A 116 5.91 -32.28 -7.32
C VAL A 116 5.98 -33.75 -6.93
N ALA A 117 6.89 -34.50 -7.54
CA ALA A 117 7.21 -35.85 -7.08
C ALA A 117 8.01 -35.80 -5.76
N ALA A 118 7.65 -36.66 -4.80
CA ALA A 118 8.32 -36.79 -3.52
C ALA A 118 9.80 -37.07 -3.74
N ARG A 119 10.65 -36.24 -3.11
CA ARG A 119 12.08 -36.27 -3.37
C ARG A 119 12.93 -36.14 -2.12
N LYS A 120 14.10 -36.77 -2.19
CA LYS A 120 15.18 -36.59 -1.25
C LYS A 120 16.22 -35.67 -1.87
N GLU A 121 16.67 -34.71 -1.10
CA GLU A 121 17.66 -33.73 -1.51
C GLU A 121 18.97 -34.02 -0.77
N SER A 122 20.07 -34.15 -1.51
CA SER A 122 21.42 -34.18 -0.93
C SER A 122 22.16 -32.89 -1.27
N TYR A 123 22.47 -32.10 -0.25
CA TYR A 123 23.18 -30.83 -0.38
C TYR A 123 24.69 -31.08 -0.31
N ARG A 124 25.47 -30.48 -1.22
CA ARG A 124 26.94 -30.42 -1.09
C ARG A 124 27.29 -29.07 -0.48
N ALA A 125 28.19 -29.03 0.50
CA ALA A 125 28.54 -27.81 1.24
C ALA A 125 28.91 -26.58 0.36
N ALA A 126 29.39 -26.82 -0.87
CA ALA A 126 29.76 -25.79 -1.86
C ALA A 126 28.77 -25.61 -3.03
N SER A 127 27.65 -26.34 -3.09
CA SER A 127 26.69 -26.30 -4.20
C SER A 127 25.26 -26.08 -3.71
N ARG A 128 24.58 -25.11 -4.31
CA ARG A 128 23.21 -24.70 -3.97
C ARG A 128 22.11 -25.56 -4.60
N LYS A 129 22.46 -26.46 -5.54
CA LYS A 129 21.53 -27.39 -6.17
C LYS A 129 21.67 -28.76 -5.52
N PRO A 130 20.65 -29.28 -4.84
CA PRO A 130 20.70 -30.64 -4.32
C PRO A 130 20.59 -31.65 -5.46
N ALA A 131 21.18 -32.84 -5.30
CA ALA A 131 20.81 -33.98 -6.15
C ALA A 131 19.47 -34.54 -5.66
N VAL A 132 18.59 -34.84 -6.61
CA VAL A 132 17.19 -35.24 -6.39
C VAL A 132 17.05 -36.74 -6.65
N GLU A 133 16.60 -37.49 -5.65
CA GLU A 133 16.27 -38.92 -5.75
C GLU A 133 14.80 -39.16 -5.36
N ALA A 134 14.16 -40.18 -5.94
CA ALA A 134 12.80 -40.57 -5.56
C ALA A 134 12.72 -40.93 -4.07
N ALA A 135 11.70 -40.43 -3.38
CA ALA A 135 11.60 -40.58 -1.93
C ALA A 135 10.18 -40.85 -1.45
N THR A 136 10.06 -41.23 -0.18
CA THR A 136 8.77 -41.33 0.51
C THR A 136 8.21 -39.94 0.86
N LEU A 137 6.90 -39.82 1.07
CA LEU A 137 6.28 -38.58 1.57
C LEU A 137 6.96 -38.12 2.87
N ALA A 138 7.26 -39.04 3.80
CA ALA A 138 7.90 -38.71 5.06
C ALA A 138 9.29 -38.06 4.86
N GLU A 139 10.06 -38.52 3.87
CA GLU A 139 11.36 -37.91 3.53
C GLU A 139 11.20 -36.53 2.88
N ASP A 140 10.16 -36.32 2.06
CA ASP A 140 9.85 -35.00 1.51
C ASP A 140 9.44 -34.00 2.62
N LEU A 141 8.64 -34.44 3.59
CA LEU A 141 8.24 -33.59 4.71
C LEU A 141 9.44 -33.22 5.62
N ARG A 142 10.42 -34.12 5.79
CA ARG A 142 11.65 -33.86 6.57
C ARG A 142 12.46 -32.69 6.06
N ARG A 143 12.52 -32.51 4.73
CA ARG A 143 13.31 -31.44 4.12
C ARG A 143 12.60 -30.10 4.12
N ARG A 144 11.40 -29.96 4.69
CA ARG A 144 10.68 -28.67 4.75
C ARG A 144 11.23 -27.75 5.82
N ASP A 145 10.83 -26.48 5.75
CA ASP A 145 11.38 -25.43 6.59
C ASP A 145 10.92 -25.52 8.05
N PHE A 146 9.60 -25.62 8.28
CA PHE A 146 9.01 -25.63 9.62
C PHE A 146 7.98 -26.75 9.78
N THR A 147 7.81 -27.25 11.01
CA THR A 147 6.84 -28.31 11.37
C THR A 147 5.42 -27.96 10.91
N VAL A 148 5.00 -26.72 11.11
CA VAL A 148 3.69 -26.20 10.67
C VAL A 148 3.50 -26.21 9.15
N ASN A 149 4.59 -26.28 8.36
CA ASN A 149 4.59 -26.43 6.91
C ASN A 149 4.96 -27.86 6.47
N ALA A 150 5.24 -28.76 7.41
CA ALA A 150 5.55 -30.17 7.16
C ALA A 150 4.33 -31.07 7.39
N LEU A 151 3.14 -30.51 7.16
CA LEU A 151 1.85 -31.18 7.22
C LEU A 151 1.42 -31.64 5.83
N ALA A 152 0.75 -32.79 5.76
CA ALA A 152 0.14 -33.31 4.54
C ALA A 152 -1.27 -33.84 4.80
N ALA A 153 -2.16 -33.66 3.82
CA ALA A 153 -3.51 -34.21 3.83
C ALA A 153 -3.67 -35.17 2.64
N ASP A 154 -4.13 -36.38 2.92
CA ASP A 154 -4.36 -37.39 1.89
C ASP A 154 -5.58 -37.01 1.03
N LEU A 155 -5.43 -37.11 -0.30
CA LEU A 155 -6.49 -36.77 -1.24
C LEU A 155 -7.22 -38.01 -1.78
N HIS A 156 -6.76 -39.22 -1.48
CA HIS A 156 -7.42 -40.43 -1.98
C HIS A 156 -8.86 -40.53 -1.46
N PRO A 157 -9.86 -40.88 -2.30
CA PRO A 157 -11.29 -40.83 -1.94
C PRO A 157 -11.65 -41.51 -0.61
N ASP A 158 -11.10 -42.71 -0.36
CA ASP A 158 -11.41 -43.49 0.86
C ASP A 158 -10.79 -42.93 2.15
N ARG A 159 -9.84 -42.01 2.04
CA ARG A 159 -9.05 -41.46 3.16
C ARG A 159 -8.91 -39.94 3.06
N PHE A 160 -9.81 -39.30 2.32
CA PHE A 160 -9.74 -37.88 2.01
C PHE A 160 -9.71 -37.05 3.30
N GLY A 161 -8.64 -36.26 3.48
CA GLY A 161 -8.44 -35.42 4.66
C GLY A 161 -7.78 -36.13 5.84
N ALA A 162 -7.31 -37.37 5.69
CA ALA A 162 -6.43 -37.98 6.68
C ALA A 162 -5.15 -37.13 6.82
N LEU A 163 -4.83 -36.73 8.05
CA LEU A 163 -3.67 -35.88 8.34
C LEU A 163 -2.42 -36.74 8.54
N ILE A 164 -1.34 -36.37 7.85
CA ILE A 164 0.00 -36.90 8.04
C ILE A 164 0.84 -35.81 8.68
N ASP A 165 1.19 -35.99 9.97
CA ASP A 165 1.95 -35.04 10.78
C ASP A 165 3.09 -35.72 11.55
N PRO A 166 4.18 -36.11 10.86
CA PRO A 166 5.29 -36.81 11.49
C PRO A 166 6.14 -35.94 12.44
N PHE A 167 5.93 -34.62 12.49
CA PHE A 167 6.77 -33.68 13.24
C PHE A 167 5.99 -32.80 14.24
N ASP A 168 4.78 -33.22 14.63
CA ASP A 168 3.90 -32.50 15.56
C ASP A 168 3.56 -31.06 15.13
N GLY A 169 3.51 -30.79 13.83
CA GLY A 169 3.17 -29.49 13.26
C GLY A 169 1.79 -28.99 13.68
N ARG A 170 0.80 -29.88 13.87
CA ARG A 170 -0.53 -29.51 14.38
C ARG A 170 -0.45 -29.00 15.82
N ARG A 171 0.44 -29.57 16.63
CA ARG A 171 0.66 -29.12 18.01
C ARG A 171 1.37 -27.77 18.03
N ASP A 172 2.38 -27.59 17.19
CA ASP A 172 3.10 -26.32 17.08
C ASP A 172 2.20 -25.20 16.51
N LEU A 173 1.27 -25.53 15.60
CA LEU A 173 0.23 -24.63 15.12
C LEU A 173 -0.64 -24.12 16.27
N GLY A 174 -1.11 -25.02 17.14
CA GLY A 174 -1.90 -24.66 18.32
C GLY A 174 -1.12 -23.85 19.37
N ARG A 175 0.21 -23.93 19.37
CA ARG A 175 1.10 -23.14 20.23
C ARG A 175 1.60 -21.86 19.58
N GLN A 176 1.29 -21.63 18.29
CA GLN A 176 1.81 -20.52 17.48
C GLN A 176 3.34 -20.47 17.46
N LEU A 177 3.99 -21.62 17.26
CA LEU A 177 5.45 -21.75 17.25
C LEU A 177 5.99 -22.15 15.87
N LEU A 178 7.14 -21.58 15.51
CA LEU A 178 7.96 -22.02 14.38
C LEU A 178 9.12 -22.87 14.89
N ARG A 179 9.04 -24.17 14.63
CA ARG A 179 10.07 -25.19 14.89
C ARG A 179 10.49 -25.84 13.58
N THR A 180 11.75 -26.24 13.44
CA THR A 180 12.24 -27.01 12.28
C THR A 180 11.94 -28.51 12.44
N PRO A 181 11.61 -29.26 11.38
CA PRO A 181 11.37 -30.71 11.48
C PRO A 181 12.59 -31.52 11.96
N LEU A 182 13.79 -31.06 11.59
CA LEU A 182 15.07 -31.65 11.95
C LEU A 182 15.88 -30.67 12.81
N ASP A 183 17.11 -31.05 13.13
CA ASP A 183 18.07 -30.18 13.81
C ASP A 183 18.15 -28.81 13.11
N PRO A 184 17.91 -27.69 13.82
CA PRO A 184 17.86 -26.38 13.20
C PRO A 184 19.19 -25.95 12.57
N ALA A 185 20.32 -26.30 13.18
CA ALA A 185 21.64 -25.90 12.68
C ALA A 185 21.96 -26.59 11.34
N ALA A 186 21.65 -27.88 11.21
CA ALA A 186 21.73 -28.60 9.94
C ALA A 186 20.74 -28.04 8.91
N THR A 187 19.50 -27.77 9.34
CA THR A 187 18.43 -27.22 8.47
C THR A 187 18.84 -25.90 7.82
N PHE A 188 19.46 -24.99 8.59
CA PHE A 188 19.92 -23.69 8.09
C PHE A 188 21.26 -23.76 7.36
N GLU A 189 22.08 -24.78 7.61
CA GLU A 189 23.29 -25.04 6.83
C GLU A 189 22.93 -25.50 5.40
N ASP A 190 21.91 -26.35 5.27
CA ASP A 190 21.44 -26.89 3.98
C ASP A 190 20.77 -25.79 3.13
N ASP A 191 19.86 -25.00 3.71
CA ASP A 191 19.22 -23.87 3.03
C ASP A 191 19.10 -22.64 3.96
N PRO A 192 20.05 -21.70 3.86
CA PRO A 192 20.08 -20.50 4.70
C PRO A 192 18.86 -19.59 4.49
N LEU A 193 18.15 -19.69 3.35
CA LEU A 193 16.95 -18.88 3.10
C LEU A 193 15.86 -19.15 4.14
N ARG A 194 15.85 -20.34 4.75
CA ARG A 194 14.89 -20.72 5.80
C ARG A 194 14.94 -19.81 7.01
N MET A 195 16.08 -19.20 7.30
CA MET A 195 16.21 -18.22 8.38
C MET A 195 15.42 -16.93 8.08
N ILE A 196 15.47 -16.44 6.84
CA ILE A 196 14.69 -15.28 6.40
C ILE A 196 13.20 -15.66 6.31
N ARG A 197 12.89 -16.88 5.86
CA ARG A 197 11.53 -17.42 5.87
C ARG A 197 10.96 -17.53 7.29
N ALA A 198 11.78 -17.82 8.30
CA ALA A 198 11.36 -17.81 9.71
C ALA A 198 10.79 -16.44 10.08
N ALA A 199 11.50 -15.37 9.72
CA ALA A 199 11.05 -13.99 9.94
C ALA A 199 9.78 -13.67 9.14
N ARG A 200 9.70 -14.13 7.87
CA ARG A 200 8.48 -13.99 7.06
C ARG A 200 7.28 -14.67 7.72
N PHE A 201 7.38 -15.94 8.10
CA PHE A 201 6.26 -16.65 8.70
C PHE A 201 5.89 -16.09 10.07
N ALA A 202 6.87 -15.61 10.85
CA ALA A 202 6.58 -14.91 12.10
C ALA A 202 5.71 -13.67 11.83
N ALA A 203 6.03 -12.86 10.81
CA ALA A 203 5.23 -11.69 10.43
C ALA A 203 3.85 -12.05 9.84
N GLN A 204 3.76 -13.08 9.00
CA GLN A 204 2.52 -13.45 8.30
C GLN A 204 1.52 -14.23 9.17
N LEU A 205 2.03 -15.01 10.13
CA LEU A 205 1.23 -15.89 10.99
C LEU A 205 1.09 -15.33 12.42
N GLY A 206 1.96 -14.39 12.83
CA GLY A 206 2.04 -13.92 14.22
C GLY A 206 2.60 -14.98 15.16
N PHE A 207 3.48 -15.85 14.67
CA PHE A 207 4.05 -16.97 15.43
C PHE A 207 5.43 -16.62 15.98
N ASP A 208 5.79 -17.22 17.11
CA ASP A 208 7.12 -17.09 17.70
C ASP A 208 8.07 -18.15 17.17
N VAL A 209 9.32 -17.76 16.87
CA VAL A 209 10.39 -18.73 16.60
C VAL A 209 10.78 -19.44 17.90
N GLU A 210 10.91 -20.76 17.90
CA GLU A 210 11.35 -21.49 19.10
C GLU A 210 12.80 -21.14 19.50
N ALA A 211 13.15 -21.36 20.77
CA ALA A 211 14.47 -21.05 21.31
C ALA A 211 15.63 -21.70 20.53
N GLU A 212 15.53 -22.99 20.22
CA GLU A 212 16.57 -23.75 19.50
C GLU A 212 16.77 -23.23 18.06
N PRO A 213 15.75 -23.13 17.18
CA PRO A 213 15.89 -22.48 15.88
C PRO A 213 16.40 -21.05 15.97
N ARG A 214 15.91 -20.24 16.92
CA ARG A 214 16.38 -18.86 17.09
C ARG A 214 17.88 -18.81 17.41
N GLN A 215 18.39 -19.74 18.20
CA GLN A 215 19.81 -19.82 18.51
C GLN A 215 20.63 -20.26 17.28
N ALA A 216 20.18 -21.27 16.54
CA ALA A 216 20.83 -21.70 15.31
C ALA A 216 20.84 -20.60 14.24
N MET A 217 19.79 -19.78 14.15
CA MET A 217 19.75 -18.62 13.25
C MET A 217 20.90 -17.64 13.56
N ARG A 218 21.17 -17.36 14.84
CA ARG A 218 22.29 -16.49 15.26
C ARG A 218 23.65 -17.08 14.90
N GLU A 219 23.83 -18.37 15.14
CA GLU A 219 25.10 -19.05 14.87
C GLU A 219 25.40 -19.17 13.38
N LYS A 220 24.35 -19.21 12.54
CA LYS A 220 24.44 -19.39 11.09
C LYS A 220 24.17 -18.11 10.30
N ALA A 221 24.01 -16.95 10.94
CA ALA A 221 23.55 -15.72 10.31
C ALA A 221 24.33 -15.37 9.03
N GLY A 222 25.67 -15.36 9.09
CA GLY A 222 26.52 -15.05 7.93
C GLY A 222 26.39 -16.01 6.74
N ARG A 223 25.77 -17.19 6.92
CA ARG A 223 25.53 -18.12 5.82
C ARG A 223 24.55 -17.55 4.78
N VAL A 224 23.74 -16.55 5.13
CA VAL A 224 22.82 -15.90 4.16
C VAL A 224 23.55 -15.18 3.03
N GLU A 225 24.81 -14.80 3.19
CA GLU A 225 25.60 -14.12 2.15
C GLU A 225 25.83 -14.97 0.89
N ILE A 226 25.62 -16.29 0.97
CA ILE A 226 25.73 -17.17 -0.21
C ILE A 226 24.47 -17.17 -1.08
N LEU A 227 23.38 -16.59 -0.57
CA LEU A 227 22.10 -16.51 -1.25
C LEU A 227 22.17 -15.46 -2.37
N ALA A 228 21.34 -15.65 -3.39
CA ALA A 228 21.13 -14.62 -4.40
C ALA A 228 20.28 -13.49 -3.79
N GLU A 229 20.63 -12.25 -4.10
CA GLU A 229 19.95 -11.05 -3.58
C GLU A 229 18.45 -11.04 -3.94
N GLU A 230 18.09 -11.55 -5.12
CA GLU A 230 16.71 -11.68 -5.57
C GLU A 230 15.88 -12.55 -4.62
N ARG A 231 16.46 -13.65 -4.11
CA ARG A 231 15.77 -14.55 -3.15
C ARG A 231 15.59 -13.89 -1.79
N ILE A 232 16.58 -13.10 -1.36
CA ILE A 232 16.48 -12.31 -0.13
C ILE A 232 15.35 -11.28 -0.30
N ALA A 233 15.36 -10.55 -1.43
CA ALA A 233 14.38 -9.53 -1.75
C ALA A 233 12.96 -10.08 -1.83
N GLU A 234 12.73 -11.26 -2.42
CA GLU A 234 11.42 -11.93 -2.44
C GLU A 234 10.87 -12.16 -1.02
N GLU A 235 11.70 -12.65 -0.10
CA GLU A 235 11.27 -12.90 1.27
C GLU A 235 11.08 -11.58 2.05
N LEU A 236 11.92 -10.57 1.83
CA LEU A 236 11.74 -9.22 2.40
C LEU A 236 10.46 -8.54 1.91
N GLN A 237 10.15 -8.63 0.62
CA GLN A 237 8.90 -8.08 0.05
C GLN A 237 7.67 -8.71 0.70
N LYS A 238 7.71 -10.02 0.98
CA LYS A 238 6.64 -10.73 1.70
C LYS A 238 6.54 -10.34 3.18
N ILE A 239 7.66 -9.97 3.83
CA ILE A 239 7.64 -9.39 5.19
C ILE A 239 6.99 -8.01 5.17
N VAL A 240 7.39 -7.14 4.23
CA VAL A 240 6.82 -5.79 4.06
C VAL A 240 5.32 -5.84 3.76
N ALA A 241 4.86 -6.86 3.04
CA ALA A 241 3.45 -7.06 2.73
C ALA A 241 2.62 -7.60 3.91
N ALA A 242 3.24 -8.12 4.98
CA ALA A 242 2.51 -8.66 6.12
C ALA A 242 1.66 -7.60 6.84
N ASN A 243 0.70 -8.05 7.66
CA ASN A 243 -0.15 -7.16 8.45
C ASN A 243 0.59 -6.47 9.60
N VAL A 244 1.63 -7.12 10.13
CA VAL A 244 2.51 -6.57 11.17
C VAL A 244 3.97 -6.83 10.79
N PRO A 245 4.51 -6.10 9.78
CA PRO A 245 5.87 -6.32 9.28
C PRO A 245 6.94 -6.22 10.36
N SER A 246 6.71 -5.42 11.42
CA SER A 246 7.69 -5.25 12.49
C SER A 246 8.11 -6.55 13.16
N ILE A 247 7.25 -7.55 13.23
CA ILE A 247 7.57 -8.87 13.81
C ILE A 247 8.72 -9.51 13.04
N GLY A 248 8.64 -9.52 11.71
CA GLY A 248 9.67 -10.12 10.85
C GLY A 248 11.01 -9.41 10.99
N PHE A 249 11.02 -8.08 10.92
CA PHE A 249 12.26 -7.31 11.08
C PHE A 249 12.88 -7.46 12.48
N LYS A 250 12.08 -7.56 13.54
CA LYS A 250 12.57 -7.86 14.90
C LYS A 250 13.20 -9.26 14.99
N VAL A 251 12.63 -10.25 14.29
CA VAL A 251 13.22 -11.59 14.21
C VAL A 251 14.56 -11.57 13.46
N LEU A 252 14.63 -10.84 12.32
CA LEU A 252 15.88 -10.69 11.56
C LEU A 252 16.97 -10.02 12.42
N GLU A 253 16.64 -8.92 13.10
CA GLU A 253 17.60 -8.20 13.96
C GLU A 253 18.02 -9.05 15.17
N GLY A 254 17.06 -9.67 15.88
CA GLY A 254 17.36 -10.52 17.04
C GLY A 254 18.15 -11.80 16.71
N ALA A 255 18.22 -12.15 15.43
CA ALA A 255 19.03 -13.23 14.89
C ALA A 255 20.38 -12.75 14.29
N GLY A 256 20.63 -11.44 14.22
CA GLY A 256 21.80 -10.90 13.53
C GLY A 256 21.75 -11.08 12.01
N LEU A 257 20.59 -11.38 11.43
CA LEU A 257 20.44 -11.54 9.98
C LEU A 257 20.32 -10.19 9.27
N LEU A 258 19.76 -9.19 9.97
CA LEU A 258 19.45 -7.89 9.37
C LEU A 258 20.71 -7.16 8.88
N GLU A 259 21.84 -7.32 9.59
CA GLU A 259 23.13 -6.74 9.18
C GLU A 259 23.62 -7.25 7.82
N HIS A 260 23.26 -8.48 7.44
CA HIS A 260 23.66 -9.08 6.17
C HIS A 260 22.68 -8.73 5.03
N VAL A 261 21.39 -8.60 5.32
CA VAL A 261 20.35 -8.43 4.26
C VAL A 261 19.92 -6.99 4.04
N LEU A 262 19.87 -6.17 5.10
CA LEU A 262 19.48 -4.76 5.04
C LEU A 262 20.28 -3.95 6.08
N PRO A 263 21.61 -3.83 5.90
CA PRO A 263 22.51 -3.19 6.86
C PRO A 263 22.12 -1.74 7.20
N GLU A 264 21.47 -1.02 6.29
CA GLU A 264 21.00 0.34 6.50
C GLU A 264 19.95 0.42 7.61
N LEU A 265 19.12 -0.62 7.75
CA LEU A 265 18.12 -0.71 8.81
C LEU A 265 18.74 -1.18 10.13
N SER A 266 19.65 -2.16 10.10
CA SER A 266 20.39 -2.60 11.29
C SER A 266 21.23 -1.46 11.89
N ALA A 267 21.77 -0.56 11.07
CA ALA A 267 22.50 0.62 11.52
C ALA A 267 21.65 1.65 12.30
N LEU A 268 20.32 1.51 12.29
CA LEU A 268 19.41 2.32 13.11
C LEU A 268 19.20 1.74 14.51
N THR A 269 19.63 0.51 14.77
CA THR A 269 19.45 -0.17 16.06
C THR A 269 20.27 0.49 17.17
N GLY A 270 19.68 0.51 18.36
CA GLY A 270 20.36 0.88 19.59
C GLY A 270 20.20 2.35 19.95
N THR A 271 20.58 2.66 21.18
CA THR A 271 20.55 4.02 21.72
C THR A 271 21.91 4.38 22.27
N GLU A 272 22.44 5.52 21.87
CA GLU A 272 23.70 6.02 22.40
C GLU A 272 23.43 7.08 23.46
N ARG A 273 24.01 6.88 24.64
CA ARG A 273 23.91 7.83 25.75
C ARG A 273 25.20 8.63 25.86
N ARG A 274 25.10 9.96 25.66
CA ARG A 274 26.23 10.88 25.79
C ARG A 274 25.82 12.08 26.62
N ARG A 275 26.56 12.35 27.71
CA ARG A 275 26.29 13.44 28.67
C ARG A 275 24.86 13.46 29.24
N GLY A 276 24.29 12.28 29.50
CA GLY A 276 22.95 12.15 30.09
C GLY A 276 21.82 12.07 29.05
N GLU A 277 22.04 12.58 27.84
CA GLU A 277 21.10 12.57 26.72
C GLU A 277 21.19 11.28 25.89
N SER A 278 20.04 10.76 25.51
CA SER A 278 19.88 9.58 24.64
C SER A 278 18.84 9.86 23.58
N HIS A 279 19.10 9.46 22.34
CA HIS A 279 18.06 9.44 21.31
C HIS A 279 17.17 8.20 21.48
N LYS A 280 15.98 8.22 20.86
CA LYS A 280 15.14 7.01 20.76
C LYS A 280 15.81 5.98 19.86
N ASP A 281 15.46 4.72 20.03
CA ASP A 281 15.87 3.66 19.12
C ASP A 281 15.21 3.90 17.75
N ASN A 282 16.01 4.27 16.75
CA ASN A 282 15.51 4.66 15.44
C ASN A 282 14.95 3.45 14.70
N PHE A 283 15.53 2.26 14.88
CA PHE A 283 15.01 1.02 14.30
C PHE A 283 13.60 0.72 14.80
N LEU A 284 13.38 0.71 16.12
CA LEU A 284 12.05 0.47 16.68
C LEU A 284 11.03 1.54 16.27
N HIS A 285 11.49 2.79 16.15
CA HIS A 285 10.67 3.88 15.63
C HIS A 285 10.24 3.62 14.18
N THR A 286 11.17 3.33 13.27
CA THR A 286 10.88 2.99 11.86
C THR A 286 9.88 1.84 11.76
N LEU A 287 10.04 0.79 12.57
CA LEU A 287 9.09 -0.32 12.60
C LEU A 287 7.69 0.07 13.10
N GLN A 288 7.60 0.98 14.07
CA GLN A 288 6.32 1.50 14.55
C GLN A 288 5.63 2.38 13.49
N VAL A 289 6.40 3.13 12.69
CA VAL A 289 5.87 3.89 11.54
C VAL A 289 5.33 2.95 10.49
N LEU A 290 6.08 1.89 10.15
CA LEU A 290 5.66 0.89 9.19
C LEU A 290 4.35 0.21 9.59
N ASP A 291 4.23 -0.29 10.83
CA ASP A 291 2.99 -0.93 11.30
C ASP A 291 1.79 0.06 11.31
N GLN A 292 1.99 1.31 11.72
CA GLN A 292 0.94 2.34 11.66
C GLN A 292 0.54 2.68 10.22
N LEU A 293 1.48 2.71 9.30
CA LEU A 293 1.20 2.91 7.89
C LEU A 293 0.32 1.77 7.38
N VAL A 294 0.67 0.51 7.69
CA VAL A 294 -0.12 -0.67 7.32
C VAL A 294 -1.56 -0.55 7.80
N GLU A 295 -1.77 -0.10 9.04
CA GLU A 295 -3.12 0.13 9.58
C GLU A 295 -3.88 1.23 8.79
N ARG A 296 -3.20 2.31 8.42
CA ARG A 296 -3.81 3.44 7.68
C ARG A 296 -4.19 3.10 6.25
N VAL A 297 -3.53 2.12 5.64
CA VAL A 297 -3.77 1.69 4.25
C VAL A 297 -4.37 0.28 4.20
N SER A 298 -5.03 -0.15 5.29
CA SER A 298 -5.57 -1.52 5.41
C SER A 298 -6.66 -1.85 4.40
N ASP A 299 -7.30 -0.83 3.83
CA ASP A 299 -8.32 -0.90 2.79
C ASP A 299 -7.72 -0.95 1.36
N ARG A 300 -6.42 -0.70 1.22
CA ARG A 300 -5.72 -0.74 -0.07
C ARG A 300 -5.11 -2.13 -0.32
N PRO A 301 -5.26 -2.69 -1.53
CA PRO A 301 -4.58 -3.92 -1.89
C PRO A 301 -3.06 -3.70 -1.88
N VAL A 302 -2.33 -4.75 -1.49
CA VAL A 302 -0.85 -4.76 -1.42
C VAL A 302 -0.24 -5.50 -2.60
N ASP A 303 -1.00 -6.40 -3.22
CA ASP A 303 -0.56 -7.32 -4.29
C ASP A 303 -1.23 -7.02 -5.66
N ASP A 304 -1.85 -5.84 -5.81
CA ASP A 304 -2.46 -5.34 -7.05
C ASP A 304 -1.38 -4.97 -8.10
N ALA A 305 -1.71 -5.11 -9.38
CA ALA A 305 -0.95 -4.68 -10.56
C ALA A 305 -0.37 -3.25 -10.48
N GLU A 306 -0.98 -2.33 -9.71
CA GLU A 306 -0.48 -0.97 -9.51
C GLU A 306 0.58 -0.84 -8.41
N ASP A 307 0.80 -1.86 -7.56
CA ASP A 307 1.94 -2.03 -6.62
C ASP A 307 2.24 -0.85 -5.64
N ALA A 308 1.51 0.26 -5.69
CA ALA A 308 1.85 1.51 -5.01
C ALA A 308 1.87 1.38 -3.48
N THR A 309 0.92 0.63 -2.91
CA THR A 309 0.84 0.38 -1.46
C THR A 309 2.09 -0.33 -0.94
N ARG A 310 2.66 -1.28 -1.70
CA ARG A 310 3.89 -1.97 -1.32
C ARG A 310 5.08 -1.02 -1.29
N TRP A 311 5.20 -0.16 -2.30
CA TRP A 311 6.29 0.82 -2.38
C TRP A 311 6.14 1.92 -1.33
N LEU A 312 4.92 2.30 -0.95
CA LEU A 312 4.68 3.18 0.20
C LEU A 312 5.19 2.58 1.51
N ARG A 313 4.99 1.27 1.71
CA ARG A 313 5.55 0.54 2.87
C ARG A 313 7.07 0.48 2.82
N TRP A 314 7.68 0.33 1.64
CA TRP A 314 9.14 0.48 1.49
C TRP A 314 9.61 1.88 1.83
N ALA A 315 8.90 2.93 1.41
CA ALA A 315 9.21 4.30 1.80
C ALA A 315 9.15 4.49 3.31
N ALA A 316 8.15 3.92 4.01
CA ALA A 316 8.12 3.93 5.47
C ALA A 316 9.27 3.16 6.12
N LEU A 317 9.67 2.02 5.56
CA LEU A 317 10.82 1.26 6.07
C LEU A 317 12.15 2.01 5.88
N LEU A 318 12.26 2.81 4.82
CA LEU A 318 13.50 3.47 4.40
C LEU A 318 13.58 4.96 4.77
N HIS A 319 12.50 5.61 5.20
CA HIS A 319 12.45 7.08 5.37
C HIS A 319 13.59 7.64 6.24
N ASP A 320 14.02 6.87 7.24
CA ASP A 320 14.94 7.28 8.28
C ASP A 320 16.36 6.70 8.17
N ILE A 321 16.65 5.89 7.13
CA ILE A 321 17.95 5.18 7.01
C ILE A 321 19.16 6.13 6.96
N GLY A 322 18.94 7.38 6.52
CA GLY A 322 19.97 8.41 6.52
C GLY A 322 20.44 8.81 7.93
N LYS A 323 19.63 8.61 8.98
CA LYS A 323 19.95 9.02 10.36
C LYS A 323 21.23 8.37 10.85
N ALA A 324 21.50 7.12 10.47
CA ALA A 324 22.72 6.42 10.84
C ALA A 324 23.99 7.18 10.39
N LYS A 325 23.99 7.73 9.15
CA LYS A 325 25.14 8.44 8.57
C LYS A 325 25.22 9.91 8.97
N THR A 326 24.11 10.53 9.34
CA THR A 326 24.03 11.97 9.69
C THR A 326 24.04 12.25 11.19
N LYS A 327 24.00 11.21 12.03
CA LYS A 327 24.07 11.33 13.49
C LYS A 327 25.25 12.20 13.94
N ARG A 328 24.97 13.28 14.66
CA ARG A 328 25.95 14.18 15.27
C ARG A 328 25.52 14.51 16.70
N PHE A 329 26.48 14.70 17.60
CA PHE A 329 26.23 15.24 18.93
C PHE A 329 26.68 16.71 18.98
N GLN A 330 25.73 17.63 19.03
CA GLN A 330 25.98 19.08 18.98
C GLN A 330 25.10 19.81 20.00
N ASN A 331 25.64 20.84 20.64
CA ASN A 331 24.94 21.65 21.63
C ASN A 331 24.27 20.86 22.77
N GLY A 332 24.87 19.72 23.14
CA GLY A 332 24.35 18.83 24.18
C GLY A 332 23.27 17.85 23.71
N ASN A 333 22.82 17.91 22.44
CA ASN A 333 21.76 17.05 21.90
C ASN A 333 22.24 16.24 20.69
N TRP A 334 21.56 15.13 20.43
CA TRP A 334 21.71 14.36 19.20
C TRP A 334 20.92 15.02 18.06
N THR A 335 21.55 15.23 16.92
CA THR A 335 20.94 15.80 15.71
C THR A 335 21.19 14.92 14.49
N PHE A 336 20.27 15.00 13.52
CA PHE A 336 20.26 14.18 12.29
C PHE A 336 19.98 15.06 11.06
N HIS A 337 20.59 16.25 10.98
CA HIS A 337 20.31 17.21 9.92
C HIS A 337 20.63 16.63 8.53
N GLY A 338 19.72 16.80 7.57
CA GLY A 338 19.91 16.36 6.19
C GLY A 338 19.81 14.84 5.98
N HIS A 339 19.24 14.09 6.94
CA HIS A 339 19.10 12.64 6.80
C HIS A 339 18.16 12.25 5.67
N GLU A 340 17.16 13.07 5.35
CA GLU A 340 16.27 12.91 4.21
C GLU A 340 17.04 12.90 2.88
N HIS A 341 18.00 13.81 2.69
CA HIS A 341 18.85 13.86 1.49
C HIS A 341 19.87 12.72 1.43
N VAL A 342 20.38 12.27 2.58
CA VAL A 342 21.30 11.13 2.63
C VAL A 342 20.54 9.82 2.43
N GLY A 343 19.36 9.69 3.05
CA GLY A 343 18.47 8.54 2.94
C GLY A 343 17.96 8.35 1.52
N ALA A 344 17.50 9.43 0.86
CA ALA A 344 17.06 9.40 -0.53
C ALA A 344 18.14 8.83 -1.45
N ARG A 345 19.39 9.31 -1.33
CA ARG A 345 20.52 8.79 -2.11
C ARG A 345 20.89 7.33 -1.80
N MET A 346 20.52 6.82 -0.62
CA MET A 346 20.74 5.43 -0.25
C MET A 346 19.68 4.49 -0.85
N VAL A 347 18.51 4.99 -1.27
CA VAL A 347 17.44 4.18 -1.85
C VAL A 347 17.92 3.46 -3.11
N GLU A 348 18.59 4.16 -4.02
CA GLU A 348 19.11 3.57 -5.26
C GLU A 348 20.09 2.42 -4.99
N ASP A 349 20.99 2.59 -4.01
CA ASP A 349 21.95 1.55 -3.61
C ASP A 349 21.23 0.30 -3.06
N VAL A 350 20.22 0.50 -2.20
CA VAL A 350 19.40 -0.59 -1.65
C VAL A 350 18.66 -1.33 -2.77
N PHE A 351 18.01 -0.60 -3.67
CA PHE A 351 17.25 -1.19 -4.78
C PHE A 351 18.16 -1.97 -5.74
N ARG A 352 19.33 -1.43 -6.08
CA ARG A 352 20.31 -2.12 -6.93
C ARG A 352 20.86 -3.38 -6.28
N ARG A 353 21.22 -3.31 -5.00
CA ARG A 353 21.77 -4.46 -4.25
C ARG A 353 20.74 -5.58 -4.15
N LEU A 354 19.52 -5.26 -3.73
CA LEU A 354 18.42 -6.22 -3.60
C LEU A 354 17.75 -6.58 -4.93
N ARG A 355 18.22 -6.04 -6.06
CA ARG A 355 17.66 -6.29 -7.39
C ARG A 355 16.15 -5.99 -7.47
N LEU A 356 15.71 -4.97 -6.73
CA LEU A 356 14.34 -4.47 -6.77
C LEU A 356 14.08 -3.70 -8.09
N PRO A 357 12.82 -3.57 -8.52
CA PRO A 357 12.46 -2.80 -9.71
C PRO A 357 12.97 -1.35 -9.67
N LEU A 358 13.80 -0.98 -10.63
CA LEU A 358 14.31 0.38 -10.82
C LEU A 358 13.30 1.25 -11.59
N GLY A 359 13.61 2.55 -11.74
CA GLY A 359 12.76 3.53 -12.42
C GLY A 359 11.63 4.01 -11.51
N ALA A 360 10.41 4.14 -12.05
CA ALA A 360 9.28 4.79 -11.38
C ALA A 360 9.04 4.35 -9.92
N ARG A 361 9.16 3.04 -9.63
CA ARG A 361 8.98 2.50 -8.26
C ARG A 361 10.07 2.94 -7.29
N MET A 362 11.31 2.96 -7.77
CA MET A 362 12.46 3.45 -7.00
C MET A 362 12.36 4.97 -6.81
N ASP A 363 12.06 5.70 -7.89
CA ASP A 363 11.94 7.16 -7.90
C ASP A 363 10.82 7.62 -6.94
N TYR A 364 9.71 6.88 -6.89
CA TYR A 364 8.61 7.08 -5.93
C TYR A 364 9.11 6.93 -4.48
N VAL A 365 9.79 5.84 -4.15
CA VAL A 365 10.33 5.60 -2.80
C VAL A 365 11.35 6.67 -2.43
N GLU A 366 12.26 7.01 -3.34
CA GLU A 366 13.26 8.05 -3.16
C GLU A 366 12.60 9.42 -2.90
N LYS A 367 11.56 9.77 -3.68
CA LYS A 367 10.82 11.03 -3.51
C LYS A 367 10.16 11.11 -2.14
N LEU A 368 9.47 10.06 -1.69
CA LEU A 368 8.83 10.05 -0.38
C LEU A 368 9.86 10.13 0.76
N VAL A 369 10.97 9.40 0.67
CA VAL A 369 12.08 9.48 1.62
C VAL A 369 12.71 10.88 1.63
N LEU A 370 12.84 11.55 0.48
CA LEU A 370 13.36 12.92 0.41
C LEU A 370 12.39 13.94 1.04
N MET A 371 11.08 13.74 0.88
CA MET A 371 10.07 14.76 1.18
C MET A 371 9.40 14.63 2.55
N HIS A 372 9.61 13.53 3.28
CA HIS A 372 8.85 13.22 4.50
C HIS A 372 8.88 14.28 5.62
N HIS A 373 9.89 15.16 5.71
CA HIS A 373 9.87 16.27 6.68
C HIS A 373 9.07 17.49 6.23
N ARG A 374 8.87 17.67 4.92
CA ARG A 374 8.35 18.93 4.35
C ARG A 374 6.95 19.26 4.85
N PRO A 375 5.99 18.32 4.98
CA PRO A 375 4.69 18.64 5.55
C PRO A 375 4.78 19.11 7.01
N ALA A 376 5.74 18.60 7.79
CA ALA A 376 5.93 19.01 9.18
C ALA A 376 6.46 20.45 9.28
N ASP A 377 7.34 20.87 8.37
CA ASP A 377 7.82 22.26 8.29
C ASP A 377 6.69 23.25 8.00
N LEU A 378 5.67 22.81 7.26
CA LEU A 378 4.48 23.61 6.94
C LEU A 378 3.42 23.62 8.04
N ALA A 379 3.60 22.86 9.13
CA ALA A 379 2.64 22.78 10.22
C ALA A 379 2.65 24.02 11.15
N SER A 380 3.52 25.00 10.87
CA SER A 380 3.60 26.27 11.58
C SER A 380 2.61 27.32 11.03
N ASP A 381 2.16 28.23 11.89
CA ASP A 381 1.10 29.19 11.52
C ASP A 381 1.59 30.25 10.50
N ASP A 382 2.89 30.51 10.42
CA ASP A 382 3.51 31.58 9.60
C ASP A 382 3.89 31.15 8.16
N VAL A 383 3.31 30.08 7.63
CA VAL A 383 3.70 29.52 6.33
C VAL A 383 3.16 30.33 5.14
N THR A 384 3.96 30.54 4.10
CA THR A 384 3.55 31.27 2.90
C THR A 384 2.86 30.37 1.87
N ASP A 385 1.90 30.90 1.10
CA ASP A 385 1.28 30.19 -0.03
C ASP A 385 2.33 29.64 -1.02
N SER A 386 3.45 30.34 -1.20
CA SER A 386 4.54 29.91 -2.08
C SER A 386 5.24 28.64 -1.59
N ALA A 387 5.38 28.45 -0.29
CA ALA A 387 5.94 27.22 0.27
C ALA A 387 4.97 26.05 0.07
N VAL A 388 3.66 26.29 0.23
CA VAL A 388 2.60 25.30 -0.03
C VAL A 388 2.57 24.89 -1.50
N ARG A 389 2.56 25.85 -2.44
CA ARG A 389 2.64 25.56 -3.89
C ARG A 389 3.85 24.72 -4.26
N ARG A 390 5.00 25.00 -3.65
CA ARG A 390 6.22 24.23 -3.91
C ARG A 390 6.07 22.78 -3.47
N LEU A 391 5.45 22.53 -2.31
CA LEU A 391 5.19 21.16 -1.87
C LEU A 391 4.18 20.47 -2.80
N LEU A 392 3.09 21.13 -3.17
CA LEU A 392 2.10 20.60 -4.12
C LEU A 392 2.74 20.21 -5.45
N PHE A 393 3.57 21.09 -6.01
CA PHE A 393 4.28 20.86 -7.26
C PHE A 393 5.31 19.73 -7.16
N ASP A 394 6.15 19.76 -6.13
CA ASP A 394 7.23 18.77 -5.96
C ASP A 394 6.64 17.37 -5.64
N ALA A 395 5.53 17.30 -4.89
CA ALA A 395 4.89 16.03 -4.52
C ALA A 395 4.04 15.48 -5.69
N GLY A 396 3.34 16.33 -6.42
CA GLY A 396 2.46 15.94 -7.52
C GLY A 396 1.41 14.93 -7.09
N GLU A 397 1.26 13.86 -7.86
CA GLU A 397 0.30 12.77 -7.59
C GLU A 397 0.56 12.01 -6.29
N ASP A 398 1.80 12.00 -5.79
CA ASP A 398 2.18 11.26 -4.58
C ASP A 398 1.93 12.02 -3.28
N LEU A 399 1.31 13.21 -3.35
CA LEU A 399 1.02 14.03 -2.17
C LEU A 399 0.18 13.28 -1.12
N GLY A 400 -0.84 12.52 -1.56
CA GLY A 400 -1.70 11.76 -0.66
C GLY A 400 -0.92 10.69 0.12
N ASP A 401 -0.03 9.99 -0.57
CA ASP A 401 0.84 8.97 0.03
C ASP A 401 1.91 9.59 0.93
N LEU A 402 2.47 10.74 0.56
CA LEU A 402 3.36 11.53 1.41
C LEU A 402 2.67 11.94 2.72
N MET A 403 1.45 12.48 2.66
CA MET A 403 0.69 12.85 3.85
C MET A 403 0.37 11.63 4.72
N THR A 404 0.04 10.50 4.09
CA THR A 404 -0.21 9.23 4.78
C THR A 404 1.02 8.74 5.55
N LEU A 405 2.20 8.75 4.91
CA LEU A 405 3.48 8.42 5.53
C LEU A 405 3.80 9.32 6.73
N VAL A 406 3.68 10.63 6.56
CA VAL A 406 3.98 11.60 7.62
C VAL A 406 3.03 11.48 8.81
N ARG A 407 1.75 11.17 8.56
CA ARG A 407 0.78 10.89 9.63
C ARG A 407 1.09 9.60 10.39
N ALA A 408 1.68 8.60 9.74
CA ALA A 408 2.16 7.37 10.38
C ALA A 408 3.43 7.60 11.23
N ASP A 409 4.24 8.60 10.87
CA ASP A 409 5.45 8.97 11.61
C ASP A 409 5.19 9.57 13.01
N VAL A 410 3.93 9.94 13.31
CA VAL A 410 3.52 10.47 14.61
C VAL A 410 3.46 9.35 15.68
N THR A 411 4.63 8.92 16.17
CA THR A 411 4.81 7.79 17.09
C THR A 411 4.66 8.13 18.59
N SER A 412 4.31 9.37 18.95
CA SER A 412 4.23 9.81 20.36
C SER A 412 3.28 8.93 21.19
N ALA A 413 3.70 8.40 22.34
CA ALA A 413 2.82 7.64 23.24
C ALA A 413 1.73 8.49 23.92
N ASN A 414 1.92 9.82 24.01
CA ASN A 414 0.97 10.73 24.64
C ASN A 414 -0.21 11.08 23.70
N PRO A 415 -1.47 10.73 24.04
CA PRO A 415 -2.63 10.96 23.19
C PRO A 415 -2.86 12.44 22.85
N ARG A 416 -2.65 13.35 23.81
CA ARG A 416 -2.82 14.80 23.59
C ARG A 416 -1.80 15.35 22.59
N ARG A 417 -0.55 14.89 22.69
CA ARG A 417 0.50 15.27 21.73
C ARG A 417 0.21 14.70 20.34
N ARG A 418 -0.19 13.43 20.24
CA ARG A 418 -0.61 12.84 18.96
C ARG A 418 -1.73 13.63 18.31
N ALA A 419 -2.82 13.91 19.04
CA ALA A 419 -3.94 14.69 18.54
C ALA A 419 -3.49 16.08 18.07
N ARG A 420 -2.62 16.75 18.81
CA ARG A 420 -2.07 18.05 18.39
C ARG A 420 -1.30 17.98 17.07
N HIS A 421 -0.47 16.94 16.88
CA HIS A 421 0.26 16.74 15.62
C HIS A 421 -0.68 16.40 14.47
N GLN A 422 -1.67 15.53 14.68
CA GLN A 422 -2.67 15.21 13.65
C GLN A 422 -3.46 16.45 13.22
N ASN A 423 -3.98 17.22 14.19
CA ASN A 423 -4.66 18.48 13.91
C ASN A 423 -3.77 19.50 13.19
N ALA A 424 -2.45 19.42 13.35
CA ALA A 424 -1.53 20.30 12.62
C ALA A 424 -1.43 19.88 11.14
N TYR A 425 -1.38 18.58 10.84
CA TYR A 425 -1.43 18.09 9.47
C TYR A 425 -2.79 18.33 8.81
N ASP A 426 -3.89 18.26 9.55
CA ASP A 426 -5.22 18.62 9.04
C ASP A 426 -5.24 20.07 8.54
N ARG A 427 -4.66 21.01 9.31
CA ARG A 427 -4.51 22.42 8.89
C ARG A 427 -3.62 22.58 7.65
N VAL A 428 -2.58 21.75 7.50
CA VAL A 428 -1.71 21.78 6.32
C VAL A 428 -2.49 21.35 5.07
N GLU A 429 -3.29 20.29 5.17
CA GLU A 429 -4.15 19.82 4.06
C GLU A 429 -5.24 20.83 3.71
N GLU A 430 -5.88 21.46 4.70
CA GLU A 430 -6.85 22.55 4.47
C GLU A 430 -6.20 23.72 3.73
N LYS A 431 -4.98 24.10 4.13
CA LYS A 431 -4.24 25.18 3.48
C LYS A 431 -3.82 24.82 2.06
N MET A 432 -3.41 23.57 1.82
CA MET A 432 -3.14 23.06 0.47
C MET A 432 -4.36 23.22 -0.43
N ARG A 433 -5.52 22.75 0.01
CA ARG A 433 -6.80 22.88 -0.74
C ARG A 433 -7.14 24.35 -1.03
N ALA A 434 -6.99 25.22 -0.03
CA ALA A 434 -7.25 26.65 -0.20
C ALA A 434 -6.30 27.31 -1.22
N VAL A 435 -5.03 26.90 -1.26
CA VAL A 435 -4.05 27.40 -2.24
C VAL A 435 -4.36 26.89 -3.65
N GLU A 436 -4.69 25.60 -3.79
CA GLU A 436 -5.10 25.02 -5.09
C GLU A 436 -6.35 25.71 -5.64
N GLU A 437 -7.35 25.94 -4.79
CA GLU A 437 -8.59 26.61 -5.20
C GLU A 437 -8.33 28.07 -5.60
N LYS A 438 -7.52 28.79 -4.82
CA LYS A 438 -7.10 30.16 -5.16
C LYS A 438 -6.32 30.23 -6.48
N ASP A 439 -5.47 29.24 -6.75
CA ASP A 439 -4.72 29.18 -8.01
C ASP A 439 -5.62 28.78 -9.18
N ARG A 440 -6.62 27.90 -8.98
CA ARG A 440 -7.68 27.62 -9.96
C ARG A 440 -8.45 28.91 -10.30
N LEU A 441 -8.85 29.68 -9.29
CA LEU A 441 -9.55 30.97 -9.45
C LEU A 441 -8.69 32.05 -10.15
N ARG A 442 -7.36 32.04 -9.92
CA ARG A 442 -6.40 32.98 -10.53
C ARG A 442 -6.05 32.64 -11.97
N ASN A 443 -5.90 31.35 -12.27
CA ASN A 443 -5.58 30.87 -13.61
C ASN A 443 -6.82 30.71 -14.49
N PHE A 444 -8.01 30.98 -13.95
CA PHE A 444 -9.26 31.05 -14.69
C PHE A 444 -9.19 32.13 -15.78
N GLN A 445 -9.13 31.70 -17.04
CA GLN A 445 -9.31 32.58 -18.19
C GLN A 445 -10.80 32.59 -18.56
N PRO A 446 -11.46 33.76 -18.59
CA PRO A 446 -12.84 33.84 -19.01
C PRO A 446 -12.96 33.37 -20.48
N PRO A 447 -13.87 32.45 -20.79
CA PRO A 447 -14.06 31.96 -22.15
C PRO A 447 -14.70 33.00 -23.07
N LEU A 448 -15.29 34.08 -22.53
CA LEU A 448 -15.88 35.18 -23.29
C LEU A 448 -15.17 36.51 -23.03
N SER A 449 -14.93 37.26 -24.12
CA SER A 449 -14.39 38.63 -24.04
C SER A 449 -15.51 39.66 -23.82
N GLY A 450 -15.15 40.86 -23.33
CA GLY A 450 -16.13 41.95 -23.19
C GLY A 450 -16.68 42.43 -24.54
N GLU A 451 -15.84 42.45 -25.58
CA GLU A 451 -16.22 42.81 -26.95
C GLU A 451 -17.25 41.85 -27.52
N GLU A 452 -17.04 40.56 -27.31
CA GLU A 452 -17.96 39.51 -27.75
C GLU A 452 -19.33 39.62 -27.08
N ILE A 453 -19.37 39.92 -25.78
CA ILE A 453 -20.64 40.12 -25.05
C ILE A 453 -21.38 41.34 -25.59
N MET A 454 -20.67 42.44 -25.88
CA MET A 454 -21.26 43.65 -26.45
C MET A 454 -21.86 43.40 -27.83
N GLU A 455 -21.13 42.71 -28.72
CA GLU A 455 -21.58 42.37 -30.06
C GLU A 455 -22.77 41.42 -30.05
N ALA A 456 -22.70 40.35 -29.25
CA ALA A 456 -23.75 39.34 -29.20
C ALA A 456 -25.07 39.85 -28.59
N LEU A 457 -24.98 40.74 -27.60
CA LEU A 457 -26.16 41.22 -26.86
C LEU A 457 -26.65 42.60 -27.33
N GLY A 458 -25.88 43.31 -28.16
CA GLY A 458 -26.19 44.65 -28.63
C GLY A 458 -26.20 45.69 -27.51
N ILE A 459 -25.25 45.58 -26.57
CA ILE A 459 -25.14 46.46 -25.40
C ILE A 459 -23.83 47.26 -25.43
N GLU A 460 -23.86 48.48 -24.89
CA GLU A 460 -22.66 49.30 -24.71
C GLU A 460 -21.82 48.82 -23.52
N GLU A 461 -20.54 49.22 -23.51
CA GLU A 461 -19.64 48.95 -22.39
C GLU A 461 -20.21 49.54 -21.09
N GLY A 462 -20.29 48.72 -20.04
CA GLY A 462 -20.83 49.17 -18.76
C GLY A 462 -21.23 48.03 -17.83
N VAL A 463 -22.08 48.36 -16.85
CA VAL A 463 -22.48 47.43 -15.77
C VAL A 463 -23.15 46.16 -16.29
N ALA A 464 -23.93 46.24 -17.37
CA ALA A 464 -24.55 45.06 -17.98
C ALA A 464 -23.50 44.03 -18.46
N VAL A 465 -22.45 44.49 -19.15
CA VAL A 465 -21.34 43.61 -19.61
C VAL A 465 -20.63 42.98 -18.41
N GLY A 466 -20.39 43.77 -17.36
CA GLY A 466 -19.77 43.28 -16.12
C GLY A 466 -20.59 42.19 -15.43
N ILE A 467 -21.92 42.35 -15.34
CA ILE A 467 -22.84 41.37 -14.73
C ILE A 467 -22.82 40.05 -15.52
N VAL A 468 -22.83 40.12 -16.86
CA VAL A 468 -22.73 38.91 -17.69
C VAL A 468 -21.42 38.16 -17.44
N LYS A 469 -20.29 38.88 -17.40
CA LYS A 469 -18.97 38.26 -17.15
C LYS A 469 -18.91 37.58 -15.79
N GLU A 470 -19.51 38.20 -14.77
CA GLU A 470 -19.54 37.66 -13.42
C GLU A 470 -20.43 36.41 -13.34
N ASN A 471 -21.65 36.46 -13.88
CA ASN A 471 -22.56 35.31 -13.88
C ASN A 471 -21.96 34.11 -14.63
N VAL A 472 -21.32 34.33 -15.78
CA VAL A 472 -20.64 33.25 -16.52
C VAL A 472 -19.46 32.69 -15.74
N ARG A 473 -18.69 33.55 -15.05
CA ARG A 473 -17.57 33.12 -14.19
C ARG A 473 -18.06 32.23 -13.06
N GLU A 474 -19.07 32.67 -12.30
CA GLU A 474 -19.61 31.91 -11.17
C GLU A 474 -20.21 30.58 -11.62
N ALA A 475 -20.98 30.56 -12.71
CA ALA A 475 -21.55 29.32 -13.26
C ALA A 475 -20.49 28.28 -13.68
N ILE A 476 -19.30 28.71 -14.12
CA ILE A 476 -18.19 27.79 -14.41
C ILE A 476 -17.51 27.31 -13.12
N LEU A 477 -17.38 28.19 -12.13
CA LEU A 477 -16.77 27.85 -10.83
C LEU A 477 -17.64 26.87 -10.02
N ASP A 478 -18.95 27.05 -10.08
CA ASP A 478 -19.95 26.18 -9.44
C ASP A 478 -20.20 24.88 -10.23
N GLY A 479 -19.58 24.74 -11.41
CA GLY A 479 -19.69 23.56 -12.27
C GLY A 479 -21.05 23.42 -12.98
N GLU A 480 -21.85 24.50 -13.05
CA GLU A 480 -23.10 24.55 -13.80
C GLU A 480 -22.86 24.46 -15.32
N ILE A 481 -21.74 25.04 -15.78
CA ILE A 481 -21.31 25.02 -17.18
C ILE A 481 -19.81 24.70 -17.30
N GLU A 482 -19.41 24.08 -18.41
CA GLU A 482 -18.00 23.80 -18.71
C GLU A 482 -17.22 25.09 -19.05
N ASN A 483 -15.91 25.09 -18.79
CA ASN A 483 -15.01 26.20 -19.15
C ASN A 483 -14.64 26.20 -20.64
N ASP A 484 -15.66 26.23 -21.49
CA ASP A 484 -15.51 26.34 -22.94
C ASP A 484 -16.38 27.46 -23.50
N HIS A 485 -16.01 27.88 -24.71
CA HIS A 485 -16.63 29.03 -25.37
C HIS A 485 -18.11 28.82 -25.68
N ALA A 486 -18.51 27.61 -26.10
CA ALA A 486 -19.87 27.32 -26.51
C ALA A 486 -20.83 27.28 -25.31
N ALA A 487 -20.45 26.59 -24.24
CA ALA A 487 -21.23 26.54 -23.00
C ALA A 487 -21.41 27.94 -22.39
N ALA A 488 -20.32 28.72 -22.31
CA ALA A 488 -20.35 30.09 -21.82
C ALA A 488 -21.25 31.00 -22.67
N ARG A 489 -21.22 30.86 -24.01
CA ARG A 489 -22.04 31.66 -24.92
C ARG A 489 -23.53 31.32 -24.79
N GLN A 490 -23.86 30.06 -24.55
CA GLN A 490 -25.25 29.65 -24.31
C GLN A 490 -25.77 30.25 -23.00
N TYR A 491 -25.03 30.08 -21.91
CA TYR A 491 -25.41 30.62 -20.61
C TYR A 491 -25.51 32.15 -20.60
N MET A 492 -24.60 32.84 -21.30
CA MET A 492 -24.69 34.29 -21.53
C MET A 492 -26.06 34.71 -22.07
N MET A 493 -26.63 33.96 -23.01
CA MET A 493 -27.94 34.27 -23.60
C MET A 493 -29.08 34.07 -22.60
N GLU A 494 -28.95 33.10 -21.70
CA GLU A 494 -29.94 32.82 -20.65
C GLU A 494 -30.00 33.96 -19.61
N VAL A 495 -28.86 34.55 -19.26
CA VAL A 495 -28.77 35.66 -18.29
C VAL A 495 -28.85 37.05 -18.94
N ALA A 496 -28.95 37.14 -20.26
CA ALA A 496 -28.82 38.39 -21.01
C ALA A 496 -29.90 39.43 -20.65
N ASP A 497 -31.15 39.02 -20.57
CA ASP A 497 -32.28 39.92 -20.30
C ASP A 497 -32.21 40.51 -18.88
N GLU A 498 -31.79 39.69 -17.92
CA GLU A 498 -31.56 40.10 -16.54
C GLU A 498 -30.42 41.11 -16.44
N ALA A 499 -29.28 40.83 -17.08
CA ALA A 499 -28.12 41.72 -17.08
C ALA A 499 -28.45 43.06 -17.76
N LYS A 500 -29.21 43.05 -18.87
CA LYS A 500 -29.71 44.27 -19.54
C LYS A 500 -30.62 45.07 -18.63
N ARG A 501 -31.55 44.42 -17.94
CA ARG A 501 -32.46 45.07 -16.98
C ARG A 501 -31.68 45.77 -15.87
N ARG A 502 -30.73 45.06 -15.24
CA ARG A 502 -29.90 45.60 -14.16
C ARG A 502 -28.98 46.72 -14.64
N GLY A 503 -28.39 46.60 -15.83
CA GLY A 503 -27.62 47.68 -16.45
C GLY A 503 -28.47 48.94 -16.73
N ALA A 504 -29.71 48.76 -17.20
CA ALA A 504 -30.63 49.88 -17.42
C ALA A 504 -31.05 50.57 -16.12
N LEU A 505 -31.20 49.81 -15.02
CA LEU A 505 -31.42 50.34 -13.68
C LEU A 505 -30.22 51.17 -13.20
N PHE A 506 -29.00 50.67 -13.39
CA PHE A 506 -27.78 51.42 -13.07
C PHE A 506 -27.70 52.75 -13.82
N ALA A 507 -27.89 52.72 -15.14
CA ALA A 507 -27.88 53.94 -15.97
C ALA A 507 -28.98 54.94 -15.58
N LYS A 508 -30.16 54.43 -15.14
CA LYS A 508 -31.23 55.27 -14.62
C LYS A 508 -30.84 55.94 -13.30
N MET A 509 -30.20 55.20 -12.39
CA MET A 509 -29.72 55.76 -11.12
C MET A 509 -28.60 56.77 -11.37
N GLN A 510 -27.63 56.45 -12.22
CA GLN A 510 -26.52 57.35 -12.58
C GLN A 510 -26.98 58.71 -13.11
N ARG A 511 -28.07 58.74 -13.91
CA ARG A 511 -28.69 59.99 -14.39
C ARG A 511 -29.48 60.75 -13.33
N ARG A 512 -29.88 60.10 -12.24
CA ARG A 512 -30.76 60.65 -11.21
C ARG A 512 -30.00 61.22 -10.01
N LEU A 513 -28.79 60.72 -9.77
CA LEU A 513 -27.92 61.19 -8.69
C LEU A 513 -27.17 62.44 -9.14
N GLU A 514 -27.11 63.46 -8.27
CA GLU A 514 -26.37 64.70 -8.56
C GLU A 514 -25.41 65.07 -7.44
N GLY A 515 -24.28 65.71 -7.80
CA GLY A 515 -23.30 66.22 -6.84
C GLY A 515 -22.78 65.14 -5.87
N PRO A 516 -22.88 65.35 -4.53
CA PRO A 516 -22.33 64.42 -3.53
C PRO A 516 -23.01 63.04 -3.51
N GLU A 517 -24.21 62.89 -4.08
CA GLU A 517 -24.91 61.61 -4.13
C GLU A 517 -24.25 60.59 -5.07
N GLN A 518 -23.41 61.04 -6.01
CA GLN A 518 -22.68 60.18 -6.95
C GLN A 518 -21.76 59.18 -6.23
N LYS A 519 -21.36 59.46 -4.98
CA LYS A 519 -20.57 58.54 -4.15
C LYS A 519 -21.27 57.21 -3.88
N ALA A 520 -22.61 57.21 -3.82
CA ALA A 520 -23.40 56.01 -3.58
C ALA A 520 -23.45 55.04 -4.78
N LEU A 521 -22.93 55.43 -5.95
CA LEU A 521 -22.92 54.57 -7.13
C LEU A 521 -22.15 53.26 -6.92
N GLY A 522 -21.14 53.24 -6.04
CA GLY A 522 -20.43 52.01 -5.67
C GLY A 522 -21.35 50.98 -5.03
N ALA A 523 -22.06 51.37 -3.97
CA ALA A 523 -23.02 50.50 -3.27
C ALA A 523 -24.19 50.07 -4.16
N ILE A 524 -24.70 50.98 -5.01
CA ILE A 524 -25.74 50.66 -5.99
C ILE A 524 -25.23 49.61 -6.99
N LYS A 525 -23.99 49.74 -7.45
CA LYS A 525 -23.37 48.76 -8.35
C LYS A 525 -23.26 47.40 -7.66
N GLU A 526 -22.83 47.35 -6.41
CA GLU A 526 -22.68 46.11 -5.63
C GLU A 526 -24.00 45.35 -5.48
N VAL A 527 -25.09 46.04 -5.12
CA VAL A 527 -26.43 45.45 -5.03
C VAL A 527 -26.93 44.93 -6.38
N LEU A 528 -26.58 45.60 -7.50
CA LEU A 528 -26.95 45.12 -8.82
C LEU A 528 -26.14 43.89 -9.27
N PHE A 529 -24.92 43.69 -8.79
CA PHE A 529 -24.14 42.50 -9.09
C PHE A 529 -24.56 41.31 -8.21
N PHE A 530 -24.69 41.51 -6.90
CA PHE A 530 -24.77 40.42 -5.93
C PHE A 530 -26.06 40.39 -5.10
N GLY A 531 -26.88 41.44 -5.17
CA GLY A 531 -28.10 41.57 -4.36
C GLY A 531 -29.38 41.13 -5.07
N GLU A 532 -30.45 40.94 -4.29
CA GLU A 532 -31.79 40.74 -4.81
C GLU A 532 -32.38 42.04 -5.34
N VAL A 533 -32.79 42.04 -6.60
CA VAL A 533 -33.39 43.20 -7.27
C VAL A 533 -34.82 42.84 -7.68
N PRO A 534 -35.85 43.50 -7.15
CA PRO A 534 -37.25 43.25 -7.48
C PRO A 534 -37.50 43.32 -8.99
N GLU A 535 -38.37 42.43 -9.49
CA GLU A 535 -38.76 42.44 -10.91
C GLU A 535 -39.52 43.73 -11.29
N GLY A 536 -40.29 44.27 -10.34
CA GLY A 536 -41.03 45.51 -10.51
C GLY A 536 -40.12 46.73 -10.61
N ARG A 537 -40.13 47.42 -11.75
CA ARG A 537 -39.26 48.58 -12.03
C ARG A 537 -39.30 49.67 -10.96
N ASP A 538 -40.47 49.98 -10.42
CA ASP A 538 -40.61 51.02 -9.40
C ASP A 538 -40.11 50.55 -8.04
N ALA A 539 -40.37 49.29 -7.67
CA ALA A 539 -39.86 48.68 -6.44
C ALA A 539 -38.31 48.60 -6.45
N ALA A 540 -37.72 48.18 -7.57
CA ALA A 540 -36.27 48.13 -7.74
C ALA A 540 -35.63 49.52 -7.60
N VAL A 541 -36.24 50.56 -8.18
CA VAL A 541 -35.73 51.93 -8.05
C VAL A 541 -35.86 52.44 -6.61
N GLN A 542 -36.93 52.12 -5.90
CA GLN A 542 -37.08 52.50 -4.48
C GLN A 542 -36.04 51.81 -3.61
N GLN A 543 -35.75 50.53 -3.84
CA GLN A 543 -34.70 49.83 -3.11
C GLN A 543 -33.32 50.42 -3.38
N LEU A 544 -32.98 50.72 -4.64
CA LEU A 544 -31.68 51.35 -4.96
C LEU A 544 -31.56 52.78 -4.40
N LEU A 545 -32.67 53.49 -4.22
CA LEU A 545 -32.69 54.78 -3.51
C LEU A 545 -32.48 54.61 -2.01
N ALA A 546 -33.05 53.58 -1.39
CA ALA A 546 -32.79 53.25 0.02
C ALA A 546 -31.31 52.89 0.25
N VAL A 547 -30.73 52.07 -0.64
CA VAL A 547 -29.29 51.75 -0.63
C VAL A 547 -28.43 53.01 -0.76
N LYS A 548 -28.86 53.96 -1.60
CA LYS A 548 -28.20 55.26 -1.74
C LYS A 548 -28.25 56.07 -0.44
N ASP A 549 -29.42 56.17 0.19
CA ASP A 549 -29.60 56.92 1.43
C ASP A 549 -28.77 56.30 2.57
N GLU A 550 -28.78 54.98 2.72
CA GLU A 550 -27.98 54.24 3.71
C GLU A 550 -26.47 54.44 3.50
N ALA A 551 -25.99 54.35 2.26
CA ALA A 551 -24.58 54.58 1.93
C ALA A 551 -24.12 56.03 2.22
N LEU A 552 -25.02 57.01 2.13
CA LEU A 552 -24.73 58.41 2.43
C LEU A 552 -24.86 58.76 3.92
N GLU A 553 -25.61 57.97 4.68
CA GLU A 553 -25.73 58.07 6.14
C GLU A 553 -24.53 57.45 6.87
N GLY A 554 -24.03 56.30 6.41
CA GLY A 554 -22.85 55.63 6.98
C GLY A 554 -21.52 56.38 6.85
N GLU A 555 -21.42 57.41 6.00
CA GLU A 555 -20.25 58.30 5.90
C GLU A 555 -20.33 59.54 6.82
N ARG A 556 -21.46 59.78 7.51
CA ARG A 556 -21.65 60.92 8.42
C ARG A 556 -21.35 60.61 9.89
N GLU A 557 -21.20 59.34 10.25
CA GLU A 557 -20.58 58.86 11.50
C GLU A 557 -19.06 58.71 11.33
#